data_AF-A0A2R7NIV6-F1
#
_entry.id   AF-A0A2R7NIV6-F1
#
_cell.length_a   1.000
_cell.length_b   1.000
_cell.length_c   1.000
_cell.angle_alpha   90.00
_cell.angle_beta   90.00
_cell.angle_gamma   90.00
#
_symmetry.space_group_name_H-M   'P 1'
#
loop_
_entity.id
_entity.type
_entity.pdbx_description
1 polymer ?
#
loop_
_entity_poly.entity_id
_entity_poly.type
_entity_poly.pdbx_seq_one_letter_code
_entity_poly.pdbx_strand_id
1 'polypeptide(L)'
;MKDLNASSSTWADTLPSQWGPELAHTEIEVPLSRSPQDLPTSSAIRAISATERLSLWGWMREGLRAALFLAPRTGAAAPTPWQLLVLSLISGALLLGAARLQVAGPAQFSMRGWLTPMWSSLVLLWLAWWAMAPAQRAPTPAPELGVPGPSGGLAAWYVLSAWAPLGPLLVLYVLMGLAVHQPALWNGPMASILFWVAYGVLTVWVLATLVVVSARFIRSRVRTAVFGVAMAVVVGVGMWQFQDQPWEEDALAVADASAASADGAQPPEPAQLALSQGLFENQQLLWQQQVDALLPQRPGVVDVYGLVFAPYADENVFRRESTMVNTLLQERFDAQGRVLHLLNHAETAETHPWATPENLQRAIAALAARMDREHDVLVIYMTSHGARNHELAAAHWPLQVPPVTPEMLRAALDESGIRNRVIAVSACFSGGWIEPLATDSTLIMTAADATHTSYGCGRLSELTFFGRAVFHEQLRQTHSFTEAFAKAVPLIQQREVEAGKADGFSNPQIRVGQQIAPVLQALEQRLQTEAPNASSAAPAPAAEAPSPVPATAAATDTATAPSPRP
;
A
#
# COMPACT_ATOMS: atom_id res chain seq x y z
N MET A 1 8.80 52.97 12.61
CA MET A 1 9.33 54.28 12.16
C MET A 1 10.79 54.34 12.59
N LYS A 2 11.68 54.47 11.60
CA LYS A 2 12.96 55.23 11.64
C LYS A 2 14.01 54.79 12.67
N ASP A 3 15.12 54.17 12.23
CA ASP A 3 16.37 54.85 11.78
C ASP A 3 17.33 54.94 13.00
N LEU A 4 18.63 54.60 13.02
CA LEU A 4 19.71 54.39 12.06
C LEU A 4 20.74 53.43 12.71
N ASN A 5 21.32 52.45 12.01
CA ASN A 5 22.49 52.55 11.12
C ASN A 5 23.80 53.10 11.74
N ALA A 6 24.69 52.14 12.01
CA ALA A 6 26.08 52.04 11.53
C ALA A 6 27.16 53.05 11.98
N SER A 7 28.22 52.50 12.59
CA SER A 7 29.64 52.84 12.31
C SER A 7 30.51 51.67 12.81
N SER A 8 31.10 50.87 11.91
CA SER A 8 32.48 50.95 11.40
C SER A 8 33.58 50.60 12.41
N SER A 9 34.18 49.42 12.18
CA SER A 9 35.61 49.07 12.26
C SER A 9 36.54 49.90 13.18
N THR A 10 37.32 49.24 14.02
CA THR A 10 38.73 48.85 13.74
C THR A 10 39.43 48.27 14.97
N TRP A 11 40.09 47.12 14.73
CA TRP A 11 41.39 46.68 15.23
C TRP A 11 41.79 46.72 16.71
N ALA A 12 42.28 45.54 17.11
CA ALA A 12 43.41 45.30 18.01
C ALA A 12 43.18 45.51 19.51
N ASP A 13 43.10 44.41 20.26
CA ASP A 13 44.25 43.98 21.06
C ASP A 13 43.93 42.71 21.87
N THR A 14 44.99 41.93 22.10
CA THR A 14 45.14 40.82 23.08
C THR A 14 45.10 39.38 22.55
N LEU A 15 46.27 38.92 22.10
CA LEU A 15 46.74 37.55 22.32
C LEU A 15 48.09 37.61 23.06
N PRO A 16 48.29 36.86 24.16
CA PRO A 16 49.62 36.52 24.64
C PRO A 16 50.05 35.12 24.17
N SER A 17 51.07 35.13 23.32
CA SER A 17 52.24 34.24 23.24
C SER A 17 52.34 33.05 24.20
N GLN A 18 52.40 31.83 23.65
CA GLN A 18 53.08 30.68 24.27
C GLN A 18 53.71 29.74 23.22
N TRP A 19 54.83 30.14 22.63
CA TRP A 19 55.75 29.22 21.95
C TRP A 19 57.21 29.61 22.28
N GLY A 20 57.96 28.62 22.78
CA GLY A 20 59.40 28.68 23.03
C GLY A 20 60.25 28.31 21.80
N PRO A 21 61.60 28.27 21.91
CA PRO A 21 62.46 29.09 21.05
C PRO A 21 63.17 28.35 19.90
N GLU A 22 63.24 29.07 18.78
CA GLU A 22 64.38 29.39 17.91
C GLU A 22 65.65 28.50 17.92
N LEU A 23 65.95 27.90 16.77
CA LEU A 23 67.29 27.48 16.35
C LEU A 23 67.62 28.04 14.95
N ALA A 24 68.43 29.10 14.99
CA ALA A 24 69.58 29.45 14.14
C ALA A 24 69.63 29.03 12.66
N HIS A 25 69.66 30.07 11.82
CA HIS A 25 70.58 30.33 10.70
C HIS A 25 70.94 29.19 9.73
N THR A 26 70.48 29.33 8.48
CA THR A 26 71.32 29.03 7.31
C THR A 26 70.95 29.96 6.16
N GLU A 27 71.95 30.71 5.69
CA GLU A 27 71.89 31.67 4.59
C GLU A 27 71.48 31.01 3.26
N ILE A 28 70.62 31.68 2.50
CA ILE A 28 70.31 31.35 1.11
C ILE A 28 71.14 32.29 0.23
N GLU A 29 72.22 31.78 -0.37
CA GLU A 29 72.91 32.47 -1.46
C GLU A 29 72.08 32.39 -2.74
N VAL A 30 71.76 33.56 -3.29
CA VAL A 30 71.13 33.73 -4.62
C VAL A 30 72.20 34.23 -5.59
N PRO A 31 72.51 33.52 -6.68
CA PRO A 31 73.22 34.13 -7.81
C PRO A 31 72.22 34.59 -8.86
N LEU A 32 72.08 35.91 -9.00
CA LEU A 32 71.49 36.57 -10.16
C LEU A 32 72.54 36.71 -11.27
N SER A 33 72.18 36.25 -12.48
CA SER A 33 72.42 36.86 -13.80
C SER A 33 72.99 35.91 -14.88
N ARG A 34 72.17 35.66 -15.91
CA ARG A 34 72.55 35.73 -17.33
C ARG A 34 71.31 35.88 -18.21
N SER A 35 71.40 36.83 -19.13
CA SER A 35 70.38 37.35 -20.05
C SER A 35 70.08 36.41 -21.24
N PRO A 36 69.02 36.69 -22.04
CA PRO A 36 68.33 35.72 -22.89
C PRO A 36 68.84 35.72 -24.33
N GLN A 37 68.93 34.54 -24.96
CA GLN A 37 68.54 34.32 -26.36
C GLN A 37 68.67 32.85 -26.78
N ASP A 38 67.62 32.43 -27.48
CA ASP A 38 67.48 31.33 -28.44
C ASP A 38 67.37 29.87 -27.96
N LEU A 39 66.12 29.38 -28.09
CA LEU A 39 65.60 28.02 -27.88
C LEU A 39 66.17 27.01 -28.88
N PRO A 40 66.05 25.70 -28.59
CA PRO A 40 64.95 24.98 -29.22
C PRO A 40 64.12 24.18 -28.21
N THR A 41 62.82 24.48 -28.21
CA THR A 41 61.69 23.57 -27.95
C THR A 41 61.97 22.36 -27.03
N SER A 42 61.91 22.57 -25.73
CA SER A 42 61.58 21.48 -24.80
C SER A 42 60.05 21.35 -24.71
N SER A 43 59.49 20.63 -25.66
CA SER A 43 58.14 20.07 -25.62
C SER A 43 58.04 18.88 -24.64
N ALA A 44 58.78 18.92 -23.53
CA ALA A 44 58.92 17.77 -22.62
C ALA A 44 58.56 18.06 -21.16
N ILE A 45 58.08 19.26 -20.80
CA ILE A 45 57.60 19.55 -19.44
C ILE A 45 56.22 20.22 -19.50
N ARG A 46 55.24 19.50 -20.07
CA ARG A 46 53.82 19.82 -19.89
C ARG A 46 52.93 18.59 -20.08
N ALA A 47 53.21 17.51 -19.32
CA ALA A 47 52.39 16.30 -19.45
C ALA A 47 52.32 15.43 -18.18
N ILE A 48 52.16 15.98 -16.97
CA ILE A 48 51.70 15.15 -15.84
C ILE A 48 50.79 15.97 -14.91
N SER A 49 49.50 16.05 -15.26
CA SER A 49 48.37 16.16 -14.31
C SER A 49 47.04 16.33 -15.06
N ALA A 50 46.77 15.49 -16.06
CA ALA A 50 45.40 15.25 -16.47
C ALA A 50 44.91 14.04 -15.67
N THR A 51 44.10 14.27 -14.63
CA THR A 51 43.28 13.20 -14.06
C THR A 51 42.55 12.57 -15.24
N GLU A 52 42.81 11.31 -15.59
CA GLU A 52 42.10 10.63 -16.68
C GLU A 52 40.60 10.74 -16.41
N ARG A 53 39.89 11.55 -17.20
CA ARG A 53 38.44 11.72 -17.07
C ARG A 53 37.77 10.77 -18.05
N LEU A 54 37.06 9.78 -17.53
CA LEU A 54 36.17 8.94 -18.33
C LEU A 54 34.90 9.73 -18.68
N SER A 55 34.37 9.53 -19.88
CA SER A 55 33.04 10.00 -20.26
C SER A 55 31.94 9.17 -19.57
N LEU A 56 30.70 9.65 -19.60
CA LEU A 56 29.53 8.89 -19.11
C LEU A 56 29.45 7.50 -19.77
N TRP A 57 29.58 7.45 -21.10
CA TRP A 57 29.60 6.20 -21.86
C TRP A 57 30.77 5.30 -21.48
N GLY A 58 31.93 5.88 -21.17
CA GLY A 58 33.09 5.15 -20.65
C GLY A 58 32.75 4.41 -19.36
N TRP A 59 32.16 5.09 -18.38
CA TRP A 59 31.73 4.46 -17.13
C TRP A 59 30.70 3.34 -17.34
N MET A 60 29.70 3.56 -18.19
CA MET A 60 28.70 2.55 -18.53
C MET A 60 29.34 1.30 -19.12
N ARG A 61 30.23 1.47 -20.11
CA ARG A 61 30.92 0.37 -20.79
C ARG A 61 31.84 -0.41 -19.85
N GLU A 62 32.58 0.28 -19.00
CA GLU A 62 33.46 -0.39 -18.03
C GLU A 62 32.67 -1.11 -16.91
N GLY A 63 31.49 -0.59 -16.53
CA GLY A 63 30.55 -1.28 -15.67
C GLY A 63 30.02 -2.57 -16.31
N LEU A 64 29.52 -2.50 -17.54
CA LEU A 64 29.06 -3.69 -18.29
C LEU A 64 30.19 -4.70 -18.55
N ARG A 65 31.41 -4.22 -18.77
CA ARG A 65 32.61 -5.07 -18.86
C ARG A 65 32.83 -5.84 -17.55
N ALA A 66 32.65 -5.17 -16.41
CA ALA A 66 32.77 -5.82 -15.10
C ALA A 66 31.66 -6.85 -14.83
N ALA A 67 30.50 -6.74 -15.49
CA ALA A 67 29.45 -7.77 -15.47
C ALA A 67 29.95 -9.13 -15.99
N LEU A 68 30.90 -9.12 -16.92
CA LEU A 68 31.55 -10.31 -17.49
C LEU A 68 32.80 -10.72 -16.70
N PHE A 69 32.95 -10.24 -15.47
CA PHE A 69 34.12 -10.46 -14.59
C PHE A 69 35.45 -9.91 -15.13
N LEU A 70 35.44 -9.20 -16.25
CA LEU A 70 36.61 -8.57 -16.83
C LEU A 70 37.04 -7.34 -16.00
N ALA A 71 38.35 -7.09 -15.93
CA ALA A 71 38.85 -5.92 -15.20
C ALA A 71 38.39 -4.62 -15.90
N PRO A 72 37.71 -3.70 -15.18
CA PRO A 72 37.33 -2.40 -15.71
C PRO A 72 38.58 -1.53 -15.88
N ARG A 73 38.67 -0.83 -17.00
CA ARG A 73 39.85 -0.04 -17.39
C ARG A 73 39.67 1.42 -16.98
N THR A 74 39.52 1.66 -15.68
CA THR A 74 39.24 3.01 -15.16
C THR A 74 40.47 3.73 -14.62
N GLY A 75 41.58 3.01 -14.37
CA GLY A 75 42.78 3.58 -13.76
C GLY A 75 42.46 4.36 -12.48
N ALA A 76 43.00 5.58 -12.37
CA ALA A 76 42.75 6.50 -11.26
C ALA A 76 41.55 7.44 -11.49
N ALA A 77 40.76 7.25 -12.56
CA ALA A 77 39.62 8.09 -12.86
C ALA A 77 38.55 8.02 -11.76
N ALA A 78 38.04 9.17 -11.34
CA ALA A 78 36.89 9.30 -10.45
C ALA A 78 35.76 10.04 -11.17
N PRO A 79 34.50 9.59 -11.05
CA PRO A 79 33.38 10.30 -11.66
C PRO A 79 33.18 11.66 -10.98
N THR A 80 32.82 12.68 -11.76
CA THR A 80 32.39 13.96 -11.18
C THR A 80 31.06 13.80 -10.46
N PRO A 81 30.67 14.70 -9.52
CA PRO A 81 29.37 14.63 -8.86
C PRO A 81 28.19 14.56 -9.84
N TRP A 82 28.28 15.30 -10.95
CA TRP A 82 27.29 15.24 -12.03
C TRP A 82 27.26 13.89 -12.73
N GLN A 83 28.43 13.30 -13.04
CA GLN A 83 28.49 11.97 -13.64
C GLN A 83 27.93 10.91 -12.71
N LEU A 84 28.24 10.98 -11.42
CA LEU A 84 27.70 10.07 -10.41
C LEU A 84 26.17 10.15 -10.37
N LEU A 85 25.61 11.37 -10.33
CA LEU A 85 24.15 11.58 -10.33
C LEU A 85 23.51 10.99 -11.59
N VAL A 86 23.99 11.37 -12.78
CA VAL A 86 23.40 10.93 -14.06
C VAL A 86 23.50 9.41 -14.22
N LEU A 87 24.64 8.81 -13.89
CA LEU A 87 24.82 7.35 -14.01
C LEU A 87 23.96 6.58 -13.01
N SER A 88 23.73 7.13 -11.82
CA SER A 88 22.83 6.54 -10.83
C SER A 88 21.38 6.61 -11.30
N LEU A 89 20.94 7.79 -11.77
CA LEU A 89 19.58 8.00 -12.25
C LEU A 89 19.25 7.10 -13.44
N ILE A 90 20.17 6.96 -14.40
CA ILE A 90 19.97 6.07 -15.55
C ILE A 90 19.84 4.60 -15.10
N SER A 91 20.75 4.12 -14.24
CA SER A 91 20.67 2.74 -13.74
C SER A 91 19.40 2.47 -12.94
N GLY A 92 19.01 3.42 -12.09
CA GLY A 92 17.78 3.35 -11.29
C GLY A 92 16.53 3.40 -12.15
N ALA A 93 16.48 4.26 -13.17
CA ALA A 93 15.35 4.34 -14.10
C ALA A 93 15.19 3.05 -14.92
N LEU A 94 16.28 2.41 -15.34
CA LEU A 94 16.24 1.12 -16.02
C LEU A 94 15.69 0.01 -15.11
N LEU A 95 16.15 -0.06 -13.86
CA LEU A 95 15.64 -1.04 -12.89
C LEU A 95 14.19 -0.77 -12.51
N LEU A 96 13.81 0.50 -12.33
CA LEU A 96 12.43 0.89 -12.06
C LEU A 96 11.50 0.57 -13.23
N GLY A 97 11.95 0.82 -14.47
CA GLY A 97 11.22 0.45 -15.68
C GLY A 97 11.09 -1.07 -15.83
N ALA A 98 12.15 -1.83 -15.53
CA ALA A 98 12.09 -3.29 -15.55
C ALA A 98 11.17 -3.84 -14.45
N ALA A 99 11.12 -3.20 -13.27
CA ALA A 99 10.25 -3.59 -12.16
C ALA A 99 8.77 -3.63 -12.57
N ARG A 100 8.38 -2.77 -13.52
CA ARG A 100 7.02 -2.72 -14.06
C ARG A 100 6.58 -4.01 -14.74
N LEU A 101 7.52 -4.80 -15.27
CA LEU A 101 7.25 -6.09 -15.92
C LEU A 101 6.80 -7.16 -14.93
N GLN A 102 7.05 -6.98 -13.64
CA GLN A 102 6.66 -7.93 -12.59
C GLN A 102 5.21 -7.76 -12.14
N VAL A 103 4.50 -6.77 -12.68
CA VAL A 103 3.10 -6.47 -12.34
C VAL A 103 2.25 -6.68 -13.59
N ALA A 104 1.33 -7.66 -13.54
CA ALA A 104 0.38 -7.87 -14.62
C ALA A 104 -0.71 -6.79 -14.58
N GLY A 105 -1.14 -6.31 -15.76
CA GLY A 105 -2.22 -5.33 -15.83
C GLY A 105 -1.81 -3.94 -15.36
N PRO A 106 -2.76 -3.09 -14.93
CA PRO A 106 -2.49 -1.73 -14.47
C PRO A 106 -1.71 -1.74 -13.14
N ALA A 107 -0.80 -0.78 -12.96
CA ALA A 107 0.10 -0.75 -11.81
C ALA A 107 0.12 0.63 -11.18
N GLN A 108 0.16 0.68 -9.85
CA GLN A 108 0.34 1.90 -9.08
C GLN A 108 1.78 2.03 -8.59
N PHE A 109 2.29 3.26 -8.55
CA PHE A 109 3.64 3.54 -8.04
C PHE A 109 3.63 3.64 -6.52
N SER A 110 4.40 2.78 -5.85
CA SER A 110 4.57 2.78 -4.40
C SER A 110 5.85 3.52 -4.02
N MET A 111 5.70 4.75 -3.51
CA MET A 111 6.85 5.53 -3.02
C MET A 111 7.60 4.78 -1.91
N ARG A 112 6.85 4.08 -1.04
CA ARG A 112 7.42 3.24 0.01
C ARG A 112 8.25 2.12 -0.60
N GLY A 113 7.68 1.31 -1.50
CA GLY A 113 8.40 0.20 -2.13
C GLY A 113 9.62 0.64 -2.94
N TRP A 114 9.61 1.84 -3.51
CA TRP A 114 10.78 2.42 -4.17
C TRP A 114 11.90 2.84 -3.19
N LEU A 115 11.54 3.38 -2.03
CA LEU A 115 12.51 3.83 -1.02
C LEU A 115 13.05 2.69 -0.16
N THR A 116 12.28 1.62 0.04
CA THR A 116 12.66 0.51 0.93
C THR A 116 14.03 -0.09 0.61
N PRO A 117 14.43 -0.35 -0.65
CA PRO A 117 15.77 -0.87 -0.93
C PRO A 117 16.94 0.07 -0.58
N MET A 118 16.69 1.37 -0.38
CA MET A 118 17.74 2.38 -0.20
C MET A 118 18.54 2.19 1.10
N TRP A 119 17.95 1.64 2.15
CA TRP A 119 18.68 1.38 3.40
C TRP A 119 19.85 0.41 3.17
N SER A 120 19.63 -0.62 2.35
CA SER A 120 20.64 -1.64 2.07
C SER A 120 21.82 -1.03 1.30
N SER A 121 21.53 -0.10 0.38
CA SER A 121 22.54 0.64 -0.37
C SER A 121 23.41 1.51 0.53
N LEU A 122 22.82 2.19 1.52
CA LEU A 122 23.55 2.98 2.51
C LEU A 122 24.46 2.12 3.38
N VAL A 123 23.99 0.95 3.83
CA VAL A 123 24.79 0.00 4.61
C VAL A 123 25.95 -0.55 3.77
N LEU A 124 25.69 -0.93 2.51
CA LEU A 124 26.74 -1.43 1.60
C LEU A 124 27.78 -0.36 1.28
N LEU A 125 27.37 0.89 1.08
CA LEU A 125 28.29 2.03 0.90
C LEU A 125 29.21 2.20 2.11
N TRP A 126 28.67 2.12 3.32
CA TRP A 126 29.45 2.20 4.56
C TRP A 126 30.42 1.02 4.72
N LEU A 127 29.96 -0.21 4.47
CA LEU A 127 30.81 -1.41 4.50
C LEU A 127 31.93 -1.35 3.46
N ALA A 128 31.63 -0.86 2.26
CA ALA A 128 32.60 -0.69 1.18
C ALA A 128 33.66 0.35 1.55
N TRP A 129 33.24 1.49 2.10
CA TRP A 129 34.14 2.52 2.64
C TRP A 129 35.08 1.94 3.71
N TRP A 130 34.54 1.21 4.69
CA TRP A 130 35.33 0.55 5.72
C TRP A 130 36.34 -0.45 5.13
N ALA A 131 35.88 -1.29 4.19
CA ALA A 131 36.70 -2.33 3.58
C ALA A 131 37.86 -1.73 2.77
N MET A 132 37.62 -0.62 2.06
CA MET A 132 38.61 0.07 1.22
C MET A 132 39.56 1.01 1.97
N ALA A 133 39.26 1.39 3.22
CA ALA A 133 40.04 2.38 3.97
C ALA A 133 41.57 2.17 3.98
N PRO A 134 42.13 0.94 4.08
CA PRO A 134 43.57 0.73 4.04
C PRO A 134 44.16 0.94 2.63
N ALA A 135 43.45 0.48 1.60
CA ALA A 135 43.88 0.62 0.21
C ALA A 135 43.90 2.09 -0.24
N GLN A 136 43.01 2.93 0.34
CA GLN A 136 42.97 4.38 0.09
C GLN A 136 44.08 5.15 0.83
N ARG A 137 44.66 4.58 1.89
CA ARG A 137 45.75 5.19 2.68
C ARG A 137 47.14 4.77 2.22
N ALA A 138 47.26 3.73 1.41
CA ALA A 138 48.52 3.24 0.89
C ALA A 138 49.02 4.12 -0.29
N PRO A 139 50.33 4.39 -0.41
CA PRO A 139 50.91 5.06 -1.57
C PRO A 139 50.59 4.28 -2.86
N THR A 140 50.25 4.97 -3.95
CA THR A 140 50.01 4.33 -5.26
C THR A 140 51.25 3.54 -5.69
N PRO A 141 51.16 2.21 -5.87
CA PRO A 141 52.29 1.42 -6.35
C PRO A 141 52.70 1.87 -7.76
N ALA A 142 54.00 1.82 -8.04
CA ALA A 142 54.53 2.10 -9.38
C ALA A 142 53.86 1.16 -10.41
N PRO A 143 53.56 1.63 -11.63
CA PRO A 143 52.90 0.81 -12.64
C PRO A 143 53.85 -0.32 -13.08
N GLU A 144 53.65 -1.52 -12.53
CA GLU A 144 54.17 -2.73 -13.16
C GLU A 144 53.51 -2.91 -14.53
N LEU A 145 54.24 -3.47 -15.50
CA LEU A 145 53.79 -3.74 -16.86
C LEU A 145 52.56 -4.67 -16.87
N GLY A 146 51.38 -4.08 -16.76
CA GLY A 146 50.08 -4.73 -16.73
C GLY A 146 48.99 -3.73 -16.32
N VAL A 147 47.92 -3.65 -17.13
CA VAL A 147 46.81 -2.67 -17.04
C VAL A 147 46.51 -2.19 -15.61
N PRO A 148 46.59 -0.88 -15.30
CA PRO A 148 46.37 -0.38 -13.95
C PRO A 148 44.94 -0.68 -13.47
N GLY A 149 44.82 -1.38 -12.34
CA GLY A 149 43.55 -1.64 -11.68
C GLY A 149 42.89 -0.36 -11.13
N PRO A 150 41.59 -0.39 -10.84
CA PRO A 150 40.86 0.80 -10.42
C PRO A 150 41.39 1.37 -9.09
N SER A 151 41.55 2.70 -9.02
CA SER A 151 41.92 3.45 -7.81
C SER A 151 41.13 4.74 -7.59
N GLY A 152 40.05 4.97 -8.35
CA GLY A 152 39.18 6.16 -8.27
C GLY A 152 38.33 6.32 -7.01
N GLY A 153 38.65 5.60 -5.93
CA GLY A 153 37.97 5.69 -4.63
C GLY A 153 36.53 5.14 -4.61
N LEU A 154 35.80 5.50 -3.55
CA LEU A 154 34.43 5.03 -3.27
C LEU A 154 33.43 5.42 -4.37
N ALA A 155 33.60 6.59 -4.99
CA ALA A 155 32.69 7.08 -6.04
C ALA A 155 32.79 6.23 -7.32
N ALA A 156 34.01 5.87 -7.74
CA ALA A 156 34.22 4.96 -8.86
C ALA A 156 33.70 3.55 -8.56
N TRP A 157 33.91 3.07 -7.33
CA TRP A 157 33.37 1.79 -6.87
C TRP A 157 31.84 1.76 -6.94
N TYR A 158 31.17 2.82 -6.46
CA TYR A 158 29.71 2.91 -6.45
C TYR A 158 29.13 2.88 -7.87
N VAL A 159 29.67 3.70 -8.78
CA VAL A 159 29.24 3.71 -10.19
C VAL A 159 29.42 2.33 -10.84
N LEU A 160 30.58 1.68 -10.64
CA LEU A 160 30.80 0.35 -11.19
C LEU A 160 29.91 -0.71 -10.55
N SER A 161 29.60 -0.59 -9.26
CA SER A 161 28.73 -1.53 -8.54
C SER A 161 27.26 -1.34 -8.88
N ALA A 162 26.84 -0.16 -9.34
CA ALA A 162 25.50 0.07 -9.89
C ALA A 162 25.34 -0.50 -11.32
N TRP A 163 26.40 -0.44 -12.14
CA TRP A 163 26.34 -0.86 -13.54
C TRP A 163 26.76 -2.31 -13.81
N ALA A 164 27.66 -2.88 -13.01
CA ALA A 164 28.12 -4.26 -13.18
C ALA A 164 27.02 -5.33 -13.02
N PRO A 165 26.13 -5.27 -12.01
CA PRO A 165 25.05 -6.23 -11.90
C PRO A 165 23.85 -5.91 -12.81
N LEU A 166 23.83 -4.74 -13.47
CA LEU A 166 22.65 -4.23 -14.18
C LEU A 166 22.15 -5.20 -15.27
N GLY A 167 23.04 -5.76 -16.08
CA GLY A 167 22.66 -6.72 -17.12
C GLY A 167 21.96 -7.97 -16.55
N PRO A 168 22.62 -8.74 -15.67
CA PRO A 168 21.99 -9.89 -15.00
C PRO A 168 20.72 -9.54 -14.23
N LEU A 169 20.65 -8.38 -13.58
CA LEU A 169 19.43 -7.91 -12.90
C LEU A 169 18.29 -7.66 -13.89
N LEU A 170 18.54 -6.98 -15.02
CA LEU A 170 17.50 -6.77 -16.03
C LEU A 170 17.00 -8.09 -16.60
N VAL A 171 17.89 -9.07 -16.84
CA VAL A 171 17.49 -10.42 -17.27
C VAL A 171 16.65 -11.13 -16.20
N LEU A 172 17.02 -11.01 -14.92
CA LEU A 172 16.25 -11.55 -13.81
C LEU A 172 14.84 -10.96 -13.74
N TYR A 173 14.72 -9.64 -13.92
CA TYR A 173 13.43 -8.94 -13.94
C TYR A 173 12.57 -9.36 -15.12
N VAL A 174 13.17 -9.55 -16.30
CA VAL A 174 12.48 -10.09 -17.48
C VAL A 174 12.02 -11.53 -17.24
N LEU A 175 12.86 -12.37 -16.63
CA LEU A 175 12.50 -13.75 -16.27
C LEU A 175 11.31 -13.79 -15.31
N MET A 176 11.33 -12.95 -14.26
CA MET A 176 10.21 -12.82 -13.32
C MET A 176 8.94 -12.28 -14.00
N GLY A 177 9.07 -11.27 -14.85
CA GLY A 177 7.94 -10.74 -15.60
C GLY A 177 7.33 -11.76 -16.58
N LEU A 178 8.16 -12.58 -17.23
CA LEU A 178 7.67 -13.65 -18.10
C LEU A 178 6.92 -14.73 -17.29
N ALA A 179 7.32 -14.99 -16.05
CA ALA A 179 6.58 -15.88 -15.14
C ALA A 179 5.21 -15.32 -14.76
N VAL A 180 5.12 -14.02 -14.54
CA VAL A 180 3.87 -13.32 -14.23
C VAL A 180 2.93 -13.28 -15.45
N HIS A 181 3.43 -12.92 -16.64
CA HIS A 181 2.59 -12.74 -17.82
C HIS A 181 2.29 -14.02 -18.60
N GLN A 182 3.12 -15.07 -18.48
CA GLN A 182 2.93 -16.34 -19.18
C GLN A 182 3.12 -17.53 -18.24
N PRO A 183 2.25 -17.70 -17.23
CA PRO A 183 2.37 -18.78 -16.24
C PRO A 183 2.35 -20.17 -16.90
N ALA A 184 1.67 -20.31 -18.05
CA ALA A 184 1.61 -21.54 -18.81
C ALA A 184 2.98 -22.10 -19.24
N LEU A 185 3.98 -21.25 -19.48
CA LEU A 185 5.34 -21.67 -19.85
C LEU A 185 6.09 -22.36 -18.70
N TRP A 186 5.65 -22.12 -17.47
CA TRP A 186 6.31 -22.57 -16.24
C TRP A 186 5.53 -23.70 -15.55
N ASN A 187 4.44 -24.16 -16.17
CA ASN A 187 3.64 -25.27 -15.70
C ASN A 187 4.39 -26.60 -15.91
N GLY A 188 4.50 -27.38 -14.84
CA GLY A 188 5.15 -28.69 -14.83
C GLY A 188 6.51 -28.68 -14.13
N PRO A 189 6.93 -29.84 -13.58
CA PRO A 189 8.07 -29.93 -12.67
C PRO A 189 9.40 -29.53 -13.33
N MET A 190 9.61 -29.87 -14.61
CA MET A 190 10.85 -29.52 -15.32
C MET A 190 10.98 -28.02 -15.60
N ALA A 191 9.88 -27.36 -16.02
CA ALA A 191 9.88 -25.93 -16.29
C ALA A 191 10.11 -25.11 -15.00
N SER A 192 9.50 -25.55 -13.89
CA SER A 192 9.74 -24.96 -12.56
C SER A 192 11.20 -25.12 -12.12
N ILE A 193 11.81 -26.30 -12.29
CA ILE A 193 13.23 -26.51 -11.98
C ILE A 193 14.11 -25.59 -12.83
N LEU A 194 13.85 -25.48 -14.12
CA LEU A 194 14.60 -24.59 -15.02
C LEU A 194 14.50 -23.12 -14.59
N PHE A 195 13.31 -22.67 -14.17
CA PHE A 195 13.11 -21.33 -13.63
C PHE A 195 13.98 -21.09 -12.40
N TRP A 196 13.92 -21.97 -11.40
CA TRP A 196 14.69 -21.81 -10.16
C TRP A 196 16.20 -21.91 -10.37
N VAL A 197 16.65 -22.76 -11.30
CA VAL A 197 18.06 -22.83 -11.69
C VAL A 197 18.49 -21.52 -12.37
N ALA A 198 17.71 -21.00 -13.32
CA ALA A 198 18.01 -19.75 -13.99
C ALA A 198 18.03 -18.56 -13.01
N TYR A 199 17.02 -18.48 -12.14
CA TYR A 199 16.95 -17.49 -11.07
C TYR A 199 18.18 -17.57 -10.15
N GLY A 200 18.49 -18.77 -9.65
CA GLY A 200 19.65 -19.00 -8.77
C GLY A 200 20.98 -18.63 -9.43
N VAL A 201 21.19 -19.02 -10.69
CA VAL A 201 22.40 -18.67 -11.46
C VAL A 201 22.53 -17.17 -11.64
N LEU A 202 21.46 -16.46 -12.01
CA LEU A 202 21.47 -15.01 -12.17
C LEU A 202 21.71 -14.29 -10.85
N THR A 203 21.09 -14.73 -9.75
CA THR A 203 21.33 -14.17 -8.41
C THR A 203 22.78 -14.37 -7.97
N VAL A 204 23.33 -15.57 -8.14
CA VAL A 204 24.75 -15.84 -7.85
C VAL A 204 25.65 -14.99 -8.74
N TRP A 205 25.31 -14.78 -10.01
CA TRP A 205 26.05 -13.90 -10.91
C TRP A 205 26.08 -12.46 -10.37
N VAL A 206 24.93 -11.90 -10.00
CA VAL A 206 24.81 -10.54 -9.41
C VAL A 206 25.68 -10.41 -8.17
N LEU A 207 25.61 -11.36 -7.23
CA LEU A 207 26.42 -11.32 -6.03
C LEU A 207 27.91 -11.46 -6.34
N ALA A 208 28.27 -12.35 -7.27
CA ALA A 208 29.65 -12.55 -7.68
C ALA A 208 30.24 -11.31 -8.35
N THR A 209 29.50 -10.60 -9.22
CA THR A 209 29.99 -9.38 -9.87
C THR A 209 30.25 -8.28 -8.85
N LEU A 210 29.35 -8.11 -7.88
CA LEU A 210 29.53 -7.16 -6.78
C LEU A 210 30.77 -7.49 -5.93
N VAL A 211 30.97 -8.76 -5.57
CA VAL A 211 32.19 -9.18 -4.83
C VAL A 211 33.44 -8.95 -5.67
N VAL A 212 33.43 -9.33 -6.95
CA VAL A 212 34.60 -9.26 -7.85
C VAL A 212 34.96 -7.82 -8.21
N VAL A 213 33.98 -6.91 -8.36
CA VAL A 213 34.23 -5.47 -8.47
C VAL A 213 34.82 -4.93 -7.17
N SER A 214 34.20 -5.26 -6.03
CA SER A 214 34.64 -4.76 -4.71
C SER A 214 36.05 -5.24 -4.34
N ALA A 215 36.39 -6.50 -4.66
CA ALA A 215 37.72 -7.07 -4.44
C ALA A 215 38.85 -6.24 -5.05
N ARG A 216 38.60 -5.67 -6.25
CA ARG A 216 39.59 -4.86 -6.99
C ARG A 216 39.92 -3.54 -6.30
N PHE A 217 38.97 -2.98 -5.56
CA PHE A 217 39.17 -1.76 -4.78
C PHE A 217 39.66 -2.04 -3.36
N ILE A 218 39.19 -3.12 -2.72
CA ILE A 218 39.55 -3.48 -1.35
C ILE A 218 41.01 -3.98 -1.25
N ARG A 219 41.52 -4.65 -2.30
CA ARG A 219 42.91 -5.16 -2.42
C ARG A 219 43.35 -6.04 -1.23
N SER A 220 42.41 -6.68 -0.53
CA SER A 220 42.67 -7.55 0.62
C SER A 220 41.66 -8.71 0.64
N ARG A 221 42.16 -9.96 0.55
CA ARG A 221 41.32 -11.17 0.52
C ARG A 221 40.41 -11.30 1.75
N VAL A 222 40.92 -11.01 2.94
CA VAL A 222 40.16 -11.12 4.20
C VAL A 222 39.01 -10.11 4.24
N ARG A 223 39.30 -8.82 4.02
CA ARG A 223 38.27 -7.77 3.99
C ARG A 223 37.25 -7.97 2.87
N THR A 224 37.66 -8.48 1.71
CA THR A 224 36.74 -8.86 0.63
C THR A 224 35.81 -10.00 1.05
N ALA A 225 36.32 -11.02 1.75
CA ALA A 225 35.48 -12.10 2.27
C ALA A 225 34.48 -11.58 3.32
N VAL A 226 34.92 -10.74 4.26
CA VAL A 226 34.05 -10.10 5.27
C VAL A 226 32.98 -9.24 4.59
N PHE A 227 33.37 -8.41 3.62
CA PHE A 227 32.43 -7.59 2.84
C PHE A 227 31.42 -8.45 2.08
N GLY A 228 31.88 -9.54 1.43
CA GLY A 228 31.01 -10.45 0.69
C GLY A 228 29.97 -11.14 1.58
N VAL A 229 30.38 -11.61 2.76
CA VAL A 229 29.46 -12.21 3.75
C VAL A 229 28.46 -11.17 4.27
N ALA A 230 28.93 -9.99 4.67
CA ALA A 230 28.07 -8.93 5.15
C ALA A 230 27.07 -8.47 4.07
N MET A 231 27.52 -8.37 2.81
CA MET A 231 26.66 -8.05 1.67
C MET A 231 25.58 -9.11 1.47
N ALA A 232 25.93 -10.40 1.51
CA ALA A 232 24.95 -11.48 1.39
C ALA A 232 23.90 -11.45 2.52
N VAL A 233 24.32 -11.14 3.76
CA VAL A 233 23.41 -10.97 4.90
C VAL A 233 22.49 -9.76 4.69
N VAL A 234 23.02 -8.60 4.31
CA VAL A 234 22.23 -7.38 4.08
C VAL A 234 21.21 -7.58 2.97
N VAL A 235 21.62 -8.17 1.85
CA VAL A 235 20.73 -8.49 0.73
C VAL A 235 19.68 -9.53 1.16
N GLY A 236 20.08 -10.58 1.88
CA GLY A 236 19.17 -11.62 2.37
C GLY A 236 18.12 -11.08 3.34
N VAL A 237 18.52 -10.24 4.30
CA VAL A 237 17.59 -9.55 5.21
C VAL A 237 16.66 -8.63 4.42
N GLY A 238 17.18 -7.90 3.43
CA GLY A 238 16.39 -7.08 2.51
C GLY A 238 15.28 -7.89 1.84
N MET A 239 15.64 -9.01 1.21
CA MET A 239 14.69 -9.88 0.52
C MET A 239 13.67 -10.53 1.48
N TRP A 240 14.06 -10.80 2.73
CA TRP A 240 13.19 -11.47 3.70
C TRP A 240 12.22 -10.53 4.41
N GLN A 241 12.68 -9.35 4.84
CA GLN A 241 11.89 -8.40 5.62
C GLN A 241 11.07 -7.44 4.75
N PHE A 242 11.51 -7.19 3.53
CA PHE A 242 10.93 -6.16 2.68
C PHE A 242 10.55 -6.73 1.33
N GLN A 243 9.28 -7.12 1.20
CA GLN A 243 8.71 -7.60 -0.06
C GLN A 243 8.03 -6.49 -0.88
N ASP A 244 7.96 -5.27 -0.33
CA ASP A 244 7.42 -4.07 -0.99
C ASP A 244 8.11 -3.84 -2.35
N GLN A 245 7.33 -3.65 -3.42
CA GLN A 245 7.83 -3.39 -4.78
C GLN A 245 7.56 -1.93 -5.19
N PRO A 246 8.38 -1.32 -6.06
CA PRO A 246 8.12 0.04 -6.57
C PRO A 246 6.83 0.17 -7.37
N TRP A 247 6.37 -0.94 -7.95
CA TRP A 247 5.09 -1.06 -8.63
C TRP A 247 4.26 -2.11 -7.92
N GLU A 248 3.05 -1.76 -7.54
CA GLU A 248 2.06 -2.69 -6.97
C GLU A 248 0.92 -2.89 -7.97
N GLU A 249 0.26 -4.04 -7.92
CA GLU A 249 -0.97 -4.24 -8.69
C GLU A 249 -1.98 -3.18 -8.25
N ASP A 250 -2.49 -2.44 -9.22
CA ASP A 250 -3.60 -1.54 -8.97
C ASP A 250 -4.85 -2.43 -8.80
N ALA A 251 -5.11 -2.82 -7.55
CA ALA A 251 -6.22 -3.70 -7.20
C ALA A 251 -7.57 -3.14 -7.69
N LEU A 252 -7.70 -1.82 -7.77
CA LEU A 252 -8.87 -1.13 -8.31
C LEU A 252 -8.95 -1.34 -9.83
N ALA A 253 -7.84 -1.22 -10.55
CA ALA A 253 -7.83 -1.36 -12.00
C ALA A 253 -7.82 -2.83 -12.49
N VAL A 254 -7.35 -3.79 -11.69
CA VAL A 254 -7.54 -5.23 -11.91
C VAL A 254 -9.00 -5.62 -11.65
N ALA A 255 -9.61 -5.06 -10.59
CA ALA A 255 -11.05 -5.19 -10.36
C ALA A 255 -11.86 -4.53 -11.49
N ASP A 256 -11.43 -3.37 -12.01
CA ASP A 256 -12.06 -2.69 -13.15
C ASP A 256 -11.86 -3.44 -14.47
N ALA A 257 -10.71 -4.07 -14.71
CA ALA A 257 -10.49 -4.90 -15.89
C ALA A 257 -11.34 -6.18 -15.86
N SER A 258 -11.57 -6.75 -14.67
CA SER A 258 -12.52 -7.86 -14.47
C SER A 258 -14.00 -7.41 -14.57
N ALA A 259 -14.28 -6.13 -14.33
CA ALA A 259 -15.58 -5.52 -14.55
C ALA A 259 -15.78 -5.11 -16.03
N ALA A 260 -14.73 -4.74 -16.76
CA ALA A 260 -14.77 -4.31 -18.17
C ALA A 260 -15.07 -5.45 -19.16
N SER A 261 -15.00 -6.72 -18.72
CA SER A 261 -15.60 -7.84 -19.46
C SER A 261 -17.13 -7.88 -19.40
N ALA A 262 -17.76 -6.99 -18.62
CA ALA A 262 -19.19 -6.75 -18.58
C ALA A 262 -19.46 -5.24 -18.80
N ASP A 263 -19.67 -4.88 -20.06
CA ASP A 263 -20.05 -3.56 -20.58
C ASP A 263 -19.05 -2.40 -20.37
N GLY A 264 -18.51 -1.93 -21.50
CA GLY A 264 -17.42 -0.96 -21.61
C GLY A 264 -17.73 0.49 -21.24
N ALA A 265 -18.29 0.72 -20.05
CA ALA A 265 -18.38 2.06 -19.45
C ALA A 265 -17.20 2.28 -18.48
N GLN A 266 -16.45 3.36 -18.67
CA GLN A 266 -15.45 3.81 -17.69
C GLN A 266 -16.17 4.10 -16.36
N PRO A 267 -15.74 3.49 -15.23
CA PRO A 267 -16.31 3.80 -13.93
C PRO A 267 -16.06 5.28 -13.58
N PRO A 268 -17.02 5.99 -12.97
CA PRO A 268 -16.78 7.34 -12.46
C PRO A 268 -15.69 7.32 -11.40
N GLU A 269 -14.83 8.34 -11.36
CA GLU A 269 -13.77 8.50 -10.35
C GLU A 269 -14.36 8.45 -8.91
N PRO A 270 -13.68 7.81 -7.93
CA PRO A 270 -14.24 7.71 -6.58
C PRO A 270 -14.43 9.11 -5.98
N ALA A 271 -15.60 9.34 -5.38
CA ALA A 271 -15.91 10.61 -4.73
C ALA A 271 -14.90 10.85 -3.59
N GLN A 272 -14.22 11.99 -3.61
CA GLN A 272 -13.18 12.32 -2.62
C GLN A 272 -13.79 12.92 -1.35
N LEU A 273 -13.39 12.42 -0.19
CA LEU A 273 -13.78 12.97 1.11
C LEU A 273 -12.97 14.24 1.40
N ALA A 274 -13.66 15.34 1.74
CA ALA A 274 -13.03 16.54 2.29
C ALA A 274 -13.06 16.50 3.82
N LEU A 275 -11.93 16.17 4.46
CA LEU A 275 -11.82 16.26 5.93
C LEU A 275 -11.73 17.72 6.37
N SER A 276 -12.78 18.20 7.03
CA SER A 276 -12.85 19.53 7.65
C SER A 276 -13.10 19.41 9.15
N GLN A 277 -12.79 20.47 9.92
CA GLN A 277 -13.12 20.52 11.34
C GLN A 277 -14.62 20.29 11.59
N GLY A 278 -15.47 20.96 10.80
CA GLY A 278 -16.93 20.82 10.91
C GLY A 278 -17.41 19.39 10.69
N LEU A 279 -16.79 18.65 9.76
CA LEU A 279 -17.11 17.25 9.54
C LEU A 279 -16.75 16.36 10.76
N PHE A 280 -15.59 16.58 11.38
CA PHE A 280 -15.20 15.85 12.59
C PHE A 280 -16.12 16.12 13.79
N GLU A 281 -16.51 17.37 14.00
CA GLU A 281 -17.46 17.76 15.05
C GLU A 281 -18.85 17.17 14.76
N ASN A 282 -19.29 17.23 13.50
CA ASN A 282 -20.55 16.65 13.07
C ASN A 282 -20.58 15.13 13.27
N GLN A 283 -19.48 14.42 13.03
CA GLN A 283 -19.40 12.97 13.29
C GLN A 283 -19.64 12.63 14.77
N GLN A 284 -19.17 13.45 15.72
CA GLN A 284 -19.43 13.23 17.15
C GLN A 284 -20.91 13.46 17.50
N LEU A 285 -21.52 14.51 16.93
CA LEU A 285 -22.95 14.80 17.12
C LEU A 285 -23.83 13.71 16.50
N LEU A 286 -23.51 13.30 15.27
CA LEU A 286 -24.22 12.25 14.54
C LEU A 286 -24.16 10.93 15.30
N TRP A 287 -23.00 10.57 15.85
CA TRP A 287 -22.86 9.39 16.71
C TRP A 287 -23.86 9.42 17.87
N GLN A 288 -23.89 10.53 18.63
CA GLN A 288 -24.78 10.68 19.78
C GLN A 288 -26.25 10.59 19.36
N GLN A 289 -26.64 11.24 18.26
CA GLN A 289 -28.00 11.20 17.73
C GLN A 289 -28.44 9.77 17.37
N GLN A 290 -27.58 8.99 16.71
CA GLN A 290 -27.89 7.62 16.31
C GLN A 290 -28.04 6.70 17.53
N VAL A 291 -27.17 6.83 18.52
CA VAL A 291 -27.23 6.01 19.75
C VAL A 291 -28.44 6.36 20.62
N ASP A 292 -28.80 7.65 20.72
CA ASP A 292 -29.96 8.09 21.49
C ASP A 292 -31.28 7.65 20.86
N ALA A 293 -31.32 7.59 19.53
CA ALA A 293 -32.47 7.12 18.76
C ALA A 293 -32.71 5.61 18.86
N LEU A 294 -31.75 4.81 19.36
CA LEU A 294 -31.94 3.37 19.53
C LEU A 294 -33.05 3.07 20.54
N LEU A 295 -34.05 2.31 20.08
CA LEU A 295 -35.14 1.86 20.92
C LEU A 295 -34.66 0.75 21.88
N PRO A 296 -35.15 0.75 23.13
CA PRO A 296 -34.84 -0.31 24.09
C PRO A 296 -35.55 -1.61 23.73
N GLN A 297 -35.09 -2.72 24.32
CA GLN A 297 -35.73 -4.02 24.18
C GLN A 297 -37.19 -3.99 24.63
N ARG A 298 -38.02 -4.86 24.04
CA ARG A 298 -39.42 -5.05 24.40
C ARG A 298 -39.58 -6.26 25.33
N PRO A 299 -40.06 -6.07 26.57
CA PRO A 299 -40.21 -7.18 27.51
C PRO A 299 -41.06 -8.33 26.95
N GLY A 300 -40.52 -9.54 26.99
CA GLY A 300 -41.20 -10.76 26.52
C GLY A 300 -41.21 -10.95 25.01
N VAL A 301 -40.55 -10.07 24.24
CA VAL A 301 -40.36 -10.20 22.80
C VAL A 301 -38.88 -10.37 22.51
N VAL A 302 -38.52 -11.35 21.68
CA VAL A 302 -37.16 -11.48 21.16
C VAL A 302 -36.96 -10.45 20.06
N ASP A 303 -36.21 -9.40 20.39
CA ASP A 303 -35.90 -8.31 19.46
C ASP A 303 -34.69 -8.65 18.59
N VAL A 304 -34.70 -8.08 17.38
CA VAL A 304 -33.54 -8.07 16.50
C VAL A 304 -32.89 -6.70 16.59
N TYR A 305 -31.63 -6.70 16.99
CA TYR A 305 -30.75 -5.55 16.89
C TYR A 305 -29.82 -5.73 15.70
N GLY A 306 -29.60 -4.68 14.92
CA GLY A 306 -28.79 -4.73 13.71
C GLY A 306 -27.53 -3.86 13.82
N LEU A 307 -26.44 -4.37 13.26
CA LEU A 307 -25.24 -3.60 12.98
C LEU A 307 -24.80 -3.86 11.55
N VAL A 308 -24.94 -2.86 10.70
CA VAL A 308 -24.50 -2.92 9.30
C VAL A 308 -23.22 -2.09 9.16
N PHE A 309 -22.16 -2.70 8.64
CA PHE A 309 -20.82 -2.14 8.63
C PHE A 309 -20.18 -2.25 7.23
N ALA A 310 -19.92 -1.10 6.61
CA ALA A 310 -19.27 -1.00 5.30
C ALA A 310 -18.06 -0.05 5.38
N PRO A 311 -16.85 -0.58 5.67
CA PRO A 311 -15.67 0.22 5.99
C PRO A 311 -14.86 0.70 4.77
N TYR A 312 -15.22 0.31 3.55
CA TYR A 312 -14.43 0.62 2.36
C TYR A 312 -15.16 1.58 1.43
N ALA A 313 -14.63 2.80 1.32
CA ALA A 313 -15.30 3.94 0.69
C ALA A 313 -15.26 3.98 -0.84
N ASP A 314 -14.28 3.30 -1.45
CA ASP A 314 -13.93 3.60 -2.84
C ASP A 314 -14.86 2.94 -3.87
N GLU A 315 -15.63 1.92 -3.47
CA GLU A 315 -16.67 1.30 -4.30
C GLU A 315 -18.09 1.47 -3.77
N ASN A 316 -18.94 1.96 -4.66
CA ASN A 316 -20.37 2.15 -4.40
C ASN A 316 -21.13 0.85 -4.06
N VAL A 317 -20.60 -0.32 -4.42
CA VAL A 317 -21.27 -1.61 -4.17
C VAL A 317 -21.47 -1.85 -2.68
N PHE A 318 -20.46 -1.54 -1.84
CA PHE A 318 -20.52 -1.73 -0.40
C PHE A 318 -21.53 -0.78 0.26
N ARG A 319 -21.62 0.46 -0.24
CA ARG A 319 -22.69 1.39 0.14
C ARG A 319 -24.07 0.84 -0.22
N ARG A 320 -24.30 0.48 -1.48
CA ARG A 320 -25.61 -0.02 -1.95
C ARG A 320 -26.04 -1.26 -1.17
N GLU A 321 -25.12 -2.18 -0.98
CA GLU A 321 -25.36 -3.44 -0.29
C GLU A 321 -25.66 -3.23 1.20
N SER A 322 -24.85 -2.42 1.90
CA SER A 322 -25.10 -2.11 3.30
C SER A 322 -26.42 -1.36 3.50
N THR A 323 -26.74 -0.37 2.65
CA THR A 323 -28.04 0.30 2.68
C THR A 323 -29.19 -0.69 2.47
N MET A 324 -29.07 -1.62 1.51
CA MET A 324 -30.09 -2.64 1.24
C MET A 324 -30.30 -3.57 2.44
N VAL A 325 -29.22 -4.04 3.09
CA VAL A 325 -29.33 -4.89 4.28
C VAL A 325 -29.91 -4.13 5.47
N ASN A 326 -29.52 -2.87 5.67
CA ASN A 326 -30.11 -2.01 6.70
C ASN A 326 -31.63 -1.91 6.55
N THR A 327 -32.11 -1.62 5.33
CA THR A 327 -33.56 -1.58 5.04
C THR A 327 -34.22 -2.93 5.28
N LEU A 328 -33.61 -4.03 4.81
CA LEU A 328 -34.15 -5.39 5.02
C LEU A 328 -34.35 -5.71 6.50
N LEU A 329 -33.37 -5.42 7.35
CA LEU A 329 -33.48 -5.70 8.79
C LEU A 329 -34.62 -4.90 9.43
N GLN A 330 -34.72 -3.62 9.09
CA GLN A 330 -35.77 -2.75 9.63
C GLN A 330 -37.17 -3.18 9.19
N GLU A 331 -37.35 -3.53 7.92
CA GLU A 331 -38.67 -3.83 7.34
C GLU A 331 -39.13 -5.27 7.58
N ARG A 332 -38.20 -6.24 7.58
CA ARG A 332 -38.55 -7.67 7.60
C ARG A 332 -38.22 -8.40 8.89
N PHE A 333 -37.26 -7.88 9.66
CA PHE A 333 -36.83 -8.50 10.91
C PHE A 333 -37.30 -7.71 12.14
N ASP A 334 -38.27 -6.80 11.97
CA ASP A 334 -38.86 -6.02 13.06
C ASP A 334 -37.79 -5.27 13.88
N ALA A 335 -36.74 -4.79 13.18
CA ALA A 335 -35.60 -4.09 13.76
C ALA A 335 -35.70 -2.56 13.58
N GLN A 336 -36.88 -2.02 13.23
CA GLN A 336 -37.05 -0.57 13.07
C GLN A 336 -36.65 0.17 14.35
N GLY A 337 -35.76 1.16 14.21
CA GLY A 337 -35.18 1.89 15.35
C GLY A 337 -34.19 1.08 16.22
N ARG A 338 -33.74 -0.09 15.77
CA ARG A 338 -32.76 -0.96 16.48
C ARG A 338 -31.55 -1.35 15.60
N VAL A 339 -31.33 -0.63 14.50
CA VAL A 339 -30.19 -0.86 13.60
C VAL A 339 -29.24 0.34 13.63
N LEU A 340 -27.95 0.09 13.86
CA LEU A 340 -26.88 1.05 13.58
C LEU A 340 -26.26 0.74 12.21
N HIS A 341 -26.16 1.74 11.34
CA HIS A 341 -25.53 1.63 10.03
C HIS A 341 -24.28 2.50 9.99
N LEU A 342 -23.12 1.85 10.05
CA LEU A 342 -21.82 2.49 9.91
C LEU A 342 -21.34 2.34 8.47
N LEU A 343 -20.96 3.46 7.84
CA LEU A 343 -20.63 3.49 6.42
C LEU A 343 -19.53 4.51 6.14
N ASN A 344 -18.47 4.06 5.47
CA ASN A 344 -17.49 4.94 4.84
C ASN A 344 -17.87 5.14 3.38
N HIS A 345 -18.15 6.39 3.00
CA HIS A 345 -18.31 6.83 1.62
C HIS A 345 -18.34 8.37 1.61
N ALA A 346 -17.70 9.03 0.65
CA ALA A 346 -17.60 10.50 0.67
C ALA A 346 -18.97 11.19 0.68
N GLU A 347 -19.91 10.72 -0.13
CA GLU A 347 -21.29 11.26 -0.21
C GLU A 347 -22.14 11.02 1.06
N THR A 348 -21.72 10.13 1.97
CA THR A 348 -22.49 9.82 3.20
C THR A 348 -21.77 10.22 4.47
N ALA A 349 -20.63 10.90 4.36
CA ALA A 349 -19.80 11.26 5.52
C ALA A 349 -20.49 12.21 6.51
N GLU A 350 -21.54 12.92 6.10
CA GLU A 350 -22.32 13.78 6.99
C GLU A 350 -23.60 13.12 7.54
N THR A 351 -24.00 11.98 6.97
CA THR A 351 -25.30 11.33 7.26
C THR A 351 -25.17 9.99 7.97
N HIS A 352 -24.01 9.34 7.86
CA HIS A 352 -23.73 8.07 8.52
C HIS A 352 -22.48 8.19 9.41
N PRO A 353 -22.48 7.59 10.62
CA PRO A 353 -21.25 7.48 11.39
C PRO A 353 -20.23 6.64 10.62
N TRP A 354 -18.96 7.04 10.68
CA TRP A 354 -17.89 6.33 9.98
C TRP A 354 -17.74 4.89 10.46
N ALA A 355 -17.57 3.97 9.51
CA ALA A 355 -17.24 2.58 9.73
C ALA A 355 -15.73 2.43 10.01
N THR A 356 -15.34 2.70 11.24
CA THR A 356 -13.98 2.43 11.75
C THR A 356 -14.01 1.31 12.78
N PRO A 357 -12.87 0.64 13.06
CA PRO A 357 -12.82 -0.38 14.09
C PRO A 357 -13.22 0.13 15.50
N GLU A 358 -12.88 1.37 15.83
CA GLU A 358 -13.28 1.99 17.09
C GLU A 358 -14.80 2.21 17.16
N ASN A 359 -15.41 2.68 16.07
CA ASN A 359 -16.86 2.86 16.02
C ASN A 359 -17.60 1.51 15.95
N LEU A 360 -17.00 0.47 15.37
CA LEU A 360 -17.52 -0.90 15.42
C LEU A 360 -17.63 -1.38 16.87
N GLN A 361 -16.56 -1.26 17.66
CA GLN A 361 -16.57 -1.62 19.09
C GLN A 361 -17.61 -0.82 19.87
N ARG A 362 -17.65 0.51 19.67
CA ARG A 362 -18.63 1.40 20.33
C ARG A 362 -20.07 1.06 19.96
N ALA A 363 -20.32 0.67 18.70
CA ALA A 363 -21.65 0.35 18.22
C ALA A 363 -22.17 -0.95 18.84
N ILE A 364 -21.30 -1.96 18.94
CA ILE A 364 -21.61 -3.22 19.64
C ILE A 364 -21.96 -2.93 21.10
N ALA A 365 -21.17 -2.10 21.79
CA ALA A 365 -21.45 -1.71 23.17
C ALA A 365 -22.77 -0.93 23.32
N ALA A 366 -23.05 0.01 22.41
CA ALA A 366 -24.28 0.80 22.41
C ALA A 366 -25.53 -0.06 22.17
N LEU A 367 -25.47 -1.01 21.23
CA LEU A 367 -26.56 -1.96 20.98
C LEU A 367 -26.76 -2.88 22.19
N ALA A 368 -25.68 -3.43 22.74
CA ALA A 368 -25.74 -4.29 23.93
C ALA A 368 -26.39 -3.60 25.14
N ALA A 369 -26.22 -2.28 25.28
CA ALA A 369 -26.84 -1.51 26.36
C ALA A 369 -28.36 -1.36 26.22
N ARG A 370 -28.92 -1.55 25.02
CA ARG A 370 -30.37 -1.49 24.74
C ARG A 370 -31.03 -2.87 24.70
N MET A 371 -30.24 -3.91 24.42
CA MET A 371 -30.66 -5.31 24.32
C MET A 371 -30.95 -5.98 25.67
N ASP A 372 -31.89 -6.92 25.67
CA ASP A 372 -31.85 -8.08 26.58
C ASP A 372 -30.82 -9.09 26.03
N ARG A 373 -29.59 -9.02 26.55
CA ARG A 373 -28.44 -9.81 26.07
C ARG A 373 -28.64 -11.33 26.16
N GLU A 374 -29.60 -11.81 26.96
CA GLU A 374 -29.88 -13.24 27.10
C GLU A 374 -30.84 -13.75 26.02
N HIS A 375 -31.80 -12.91 25.59
CA HIS A 375 -32.89 -13.33 24.70
C HIS A 375 -32.81 -12.71 23.30
N ASP A 376 -32.41 -11.44 23.19
CA ASP A 376 -32.37 -10.72 21.91
C ASP A 376 -31.24 -11.22 21.00
N VAL A 377 -31.42 -11.02 19.70
CA VAL A 377 -30.46 -11.43 18.66
C VAL A 377 -29.78 -10.20 18.08
N LEU A 378 -28.44 -10.17 18.11
CA LEU A 378 -27.66 -9.21 17.33
C LEU A 378 -27.35 -9.79 15.94
N VAL A 379 -27.77 -9.10 14.89
CA VAL A 379 -27.40 -9.38 13.50
C VAL A 379 -26.33 -8.38 13.05
N ILE A 380 -25.14 -8.89 12.71
CA ILE A 380 -24.04 -8.10 12.17
C ILE A 380 -23.86 -8.45 10.68
N TYR A 381 -23.92 -7.45 9.83
CA TYR A 381 -23.59 -7.55 8.41
C TYR A 381 -22.36 -6.72 8.09
N MET A 382 -21.30 -7.35 7.60
CA MET A 382 -20.09 -6.67 7.15
C MET A 382 -19.89 -6.90 5.67
N THR A 383 -19.64 -5.84 4.91
CA THR A 383 -19.31 -5.93 3.48
C THR A 383 -18.10 -5.06 3.13
N SER A 384 -17.10 -5.66 2.49
CA SER A 384 -15.86 -5.01 2.06
C SER A 384 -15.03 -5.95 1.17
N HIS A 385 -13.84 -5.53 0.77
CA HIS A 385 -12.78 -6.43 0.33
C HIS A 385 -12.22 -7.24 1.51
N GLY A 386 -11.70 -8.43 1.21
CA GLY A 386 -11.03 -9.29 2.18
C GLY A 386 -9.66 -9.73 1.69
N ALA A 387 -8.72 -9.89 2.61
CA ALA A 387 -7.35 -10.29 2.32
C ALA A 387 -7.07 -11.74 2.74
N ARG A 388 -5.99 -12.34 2.21
CA ARG A 388 -5.61 -13.74 2.50
C ARG A 388 -5.26 -14.00 3.97
N ASN A 389 -4.94 -12.96 4.73
CA ASN A 389 -4.79 -13.00 6.18
C ASN A 389 -6.13 -12.84 6.93
N HIS A 390 -7.25 -12.92 6.22
CA HIS A 390 -8.62 -12.78 6.70
C HIS A 390 -8.98 -11.39 7.24
N GLU A 391 -8.19 -10.37 6.98
CA GLU A 391 -8.53 -9.00 7.33
C GLU A 391 -9.62 -8.45 6.39
N LEU A 392 -10.58 -7.73 6.96
CA LEU A 392 -11.57 -6.95 6.24
C LEU A 392 -10.99 -5.57 5.95
N ALA A 393 -10.82 -5.23 4.68
CA ALA A 393 -10.22 -3.97 4.27
C ALA A 393 -11.09 -2.79 4.74
N ALA A 394 -10.44 -1.69 5.13
CA ALA A 394 -11.10 -0.44 5.48
C ALA A 394 -10.38 0.72 4.78
N ALA A 395 -11.15 1.64 4.21
CA ALA A 395 -10.61 2.79 3.49
C ALA A 395 -11.61 3.95 3.56
N HIS A 396 -11.12 5.15 3.89
CA HIS A 396 -11.89 6.37 3.78
C HIS A 396 -10.99 7.60 3.58
N TRP A 397 -10.10 7.55 2.59
CA TRP A 397 -9.09 8.58 2.35
C TRP A 397 -9.72 10.00 2.31
N PRO A 398 -9.14 11.01 3.00
CA PRO A 398 -7.84 11.01 3.70
C PRO A 398 -7.87 10.56 5.16
N LEU A 399 -8.99 10.04 5.66
CA LEU A 399 -9.04 9.42 6.99
C LEU A 399 -8.30 8.07 6.92
N GLN A 400 -7.31 7.90 7.80
CA GLN A 400 -6.62 6.63 7.97
C GLN A 400 -7.50 5.71 8.81
N VAL A 401 -7.87 4.57 8.25
CA VAL A 401 -8.72 3.58 8.92
C VAL A 401 -8.00 2.24 8.86
N PRO A 402 -7.66 1.61 10.01
CA PRO A 402 -7.07 0.28 10.01
C PRO A 402 -8.11 -0.77 9.57
N PRO A 403 -7.65 -1.89 8.98
CA PRO A 403 -8.55 -3.01 8.66
C PRO A 403 -9.15 -3.62 9.94
N VAL A 404 -10.22 -4.40 9.77
CA VAL A 404 -10.87 -5.13 10.88
C VAL A 404 -10.49 -6.60 10.82
N THR A 405 -10.12 -7.19 11.95
CA THR A 405 -9.83 -8.62 12.08
C THR A 405 -10.98 -9.37 12.79
N PRO A 406 -11.13 -10.69 12.58
CA PRO A 406 -12.12 -11.48 13.30
C PRO A 406 -11.91 -11.48 14.83
N GLU A 407 -10.66 -11.38 15.31
CA GLU A 407 -10.34 -11.30 16.73
C GLU A 407 -10.82 -10.00 17.36
N MET A 408 -10.72 -8.88 16.64
CA MET A 408 -11.23 -7.59 17.11
C MET A 408 -12.75 -7.64 17.30
N LEU A 409 -13.47 -8.20 16.32
CA LEU A 409 -14.92 -8.39 16.43
C LEU A 409 -15.27 -9.33 17.59
N ARG A 410 -14.52 -10.44 17.73
CA ARG A 410 -14.71 -11.40 18.81
C ARG A 410 -14.58 -10.73 20.18
N ALA A 411 -13.52 -9.96 20.39
CA ALA A 411 -13.26 -9.25 21.64
C ALA A 411 -14.41 -8.27 21.96
N ALA A 412 -14.81 -7.43 20.99
CA ALA A 412 -15.88 -6.45 21.19
C ALA A 412 -17.23 -7.10 21.57
N LEU A 413 -17.56 -8.24 20.95
CA LEU A 413 -18.77 -9.00 21.25
C LEU A 413 -18.76 -9.62 22.65
N ASP A 414 -17.63 -10.19 23.04
CA ASP A 414 -17.46 -10.84 24.35
C ASP A 414 -17.44 -9.81 25.49
N GLU A 415 -16.72 -8.69 25.31
CA GLU A 415 -16.71 -7.57 26.26
C GLU A 415 -18.11 -6.97 26.49
N SER A 416 -18.93 -6.95 25.43
CA SER A 416 -20.31 -6.42 25.50
C SER A 416 -21.33 -7.43 26.05
N GLY A 417 -20.91 -8.68 26.28
CA GLY A 417 -21.74 -9.74 26.85
C GLY A 417 -22.88 -10.21 25.94
N ILE A 418 -22.78 -9.98 24.63
CA ILE A 418 -23.83 -10.37 23.66
C ILE A 418 -23.78 -11.87 23.45
N ARG A 419 -24.88 -12.60 23.67
CA ARG A 419 -24.89 -14.06 23.52
C ARG A 419 -25.35 -14.52 22.15
N ASN A 420 -26.55 -14.11 21.73
CA ASN A 420 -27.17 -14.59 20.50
C ASN A 420 -26.73 -13.72 19.32
N ARG A 421 -25.97 -14.31 18.40
CA ARG A 421 -25.28 -13.58 17.32
C ARG A 421 -25.57 -14.22 15.97
N VAL A 422 -25.92 -13.42 14.99
CA VAL A 422 -25.91 -13.77 13.56
C VAL A 422 -24.89 -12.87 12.89
N ILE A 423 -23.82 -13.45 12.35
CA ILE A 423 -22.72 -12.69 11.73
C ILE A 423 -22.63 -13.10 10.27
N ALA A 424 -22.72 -12.13 9.37
CA ALA A 424 -22.57 -12.33 7.94
C ALA A 424 -21.41 -11.47 7.41
N VAL A 425 -20.45 -12.12 6.75
CA VAL A 425 -19.24 -11.48 6.21
C VAL A 425 -19.21 -11.62 4.69
N SER A 426 -19.50 -10.53 3.99
CA SER A 426 -19.45 -10.41 2.53
C SER A 426 -18.08 -9.90 2.10
N ALA A 427 -17.11 -10.81 1.97
CA ALA A 427 -15.73 -10.50 1.57
C ALA A 427 -14.98 -11.74 1.02
N CYS A 428 -13.89 -11.50 0.30
CA CYS A 428 -12.94 -12.55 -0.10
C CYS A 428 -12.30 -13.21 1.14
N PHE A 429 -11.98 -14.51 1.05
CA PHE A 429 -11.35 -15.27 2.14
C PHE A 429 -12.12 -15.26 3.47
N SER A 430 -13.40 -14.90 3.45
CA SER A 430 -14.21 -14.68 4.65
C SER A 430 -14.45 -15.94 5.49
N GLY A 431 -14.25 -17.14 4.93
CA GLY A 431 -14.30 -18.40 5.71
C GLY A 431 -13.32 -18.42 6.89
N GLY A 432 -12.23 -17.62 6.83
CA GLY A 432 -11.30 -17.45 7.95
C GLY A 432 -11.91 -16.77 9.19
N TRP A 433 -13.10 -16.17 9.08
CA TRP A 433 -13.84 -15.56 10.19
C TRP A 433 -14.61 -16.58 11.03
N ILE A 434 -14.84 -17.80 10.52
CA ILE A 434 -15.70 -18.79 11.19
C ILE A 434 -15.09 -19.27 12.51
N GLU A 435 -13.83 -19.69 12.50
CA GLU A 435 -13.20 -20.33 13.67
C GLU A 435 -13.04 -19.35 14.85
N PRO A 436 -12.54 -18.11 14.67
CA PRO A 436 -12.41 -17.17 15.79
C PRO A 436 -13.75 -16.74 16.42
N LEU A 437 -14.82 -16.68 15.62
CA LEU A 437 -16.14 -16.21 16.04
C LEU A 437 -17.08 -17.34 16.49
N ALA A 438 -16.71 -18.60 16.28
CA ALA A 438 -17.53 -19.75 16.58
C ALA A 438 -17.86 -19.87 18.08
N THR A 439 -19.16 -19.90 18.42
CA THR A 439 -19.67 -20.28 19.75
C THR A 439 -20.99 -21.06 19.62
N ASP A 440 -21.48 -21.69 20.68
CA ASP A 440 -22.78 -22.40 20.60
C ASP A 440 -23.96 -21.47 20.36
N SER A 441 -23.83 -20.17 20.67
CA SER A 441 -24.87 -19.16 20.50
C SER A 441 -24.63 -18.24 19.27
N THR A 442 -23.80 -18.66 18.32
CA THR A 442 -23.50 -17.86 17.11
C THR A 442 -23.78 -18.63 15.82
N LEU A 443 -24.49 -17.97 14.91
CA LEU A 443 -24.60 -18.34 13.50
C LEU A 443 -23.65 -17.44 12.68
N ILE A 444 -22.84 -18.04 11.81
CA ILE A 444 -21.89 -17.34 10.95
C ILE A 444 -22.15 -17.73 9.50
N MET A 445 -22.24 -16.75 8.61
CA MET A 445 -22.30 -16.93 7.16
C MET A 445 -21.18 -16.16 6.48
N THR A 446 -20.50 -16.77 5.52
CA THR A 446 -19.39 -16.16 4.78
C THR A 446 -19.64 -16.25 3.28
N ALA A 447 -19.26 -15.20 2.55
CA ALA A 447 -19.40 -15.15 1.10
C ALA A 447 -18.44 -16.06 0.35
N ALA A 448 -17.34 -16.46 1.00
CA ALA A 448 -16.38 -17.41 0.46
C ALA A 448 -15.80 -18.29 1.58
N ASP A 449 -15.11 -19.37 1.22
CA ASP A 449 -14.24 -20.09 2.15
C ASP A 449 -12.94 -19.33 2.44
N ALA A 450 -12.07 -19.86 3.29
CA ALA A 450 -10.83 -19.21 3.73
C ALA A 450 -9.76 -19.08 2.62
N THR A 451 -9.94 -19.74 1.48
CA THR A 451 -8.93 -19.87 0.42
C THR A 451 -9.34 -19.28 -0.92
N HIS A 452 -10.63 -18.93 -1.08
CA HIS A 452 -11.20 -18.40 -2.31
C HIS A 452 -11.66 -16.94 -2.18
N THR A 453 -11.71 -16.26 -3.32
CA THR A 453 -12.29 -14.91 -3.43
C THR A 453 -13.81 -14.98 -3.56
N SER A 454 -14.52 -13.93 -3.11
CA SER A 454 -15.94 -13.71 -3.41
C SER A 454 -16.12 -12.88 -4.69
N TYR A 455 -17.36 -12.82 -5.20
CA TYR A 455 -17.69 -12.20 -6.49
C TYR A 455 -18.65 -11.01 -6.38
N GLY A 456 -18.58 -10.12 -7.37
CA GLY A 456 -19.50 -9.00 -7.52
C GLY A 456 -19.13 -7.75 -6.71
N CYS A 457 -17.86 -7.59 -6.32
CA CYS A 457 -17.37 -6.40 -5.59
C CYS A 457 -16.88 -5.26 -6.52
N GLY A 458 -17.13 -5.33 -7.83
CA GLY A 458 -16.63 -4.34 -8.79
C GLY A 458 -17.41 -3.02 -8.75
N ARG A 459 -16.80 -1.93 -9.24
CA ARG A 459 -17.40 -0.57 -9.25
C ARG A 459 -18.78 -0.52 -9.92
N LEU A 460 -18.96 -1.29 -10.99
CA LEU A 460 -20.21 -1.40 -11.77
C LEU A 460 -21.21 -2.40 -11.19
N SER A 461 -20.79 -3.25 -10.24
CA SER A 461 -21.65 -4.26 -9.64
C SER A 461 -22.68 -3.59 -8.72
N GLU A 462 -23.97 -3.74 -9.01
CA GLU A 462 -25.04 -3.18 -8.18
C GLU A 462 -24.98 -3.74 -6.74
N LEU A 463 -24.76 -5.05 -6.60
CA LEU A 463 -24.62 -5.79 -5.34
C LEU A 463 -23.62 -6.93 -5.54
N THR A 464 -22.94 -7.35 -4.47
CA THR A 464 -22.15 -8.60 -4.47
C THR A 464 -23.05 -9.81 -4.73
N PHE A 465 -22.49 -10.91 -5.22
CA PHE A 465 -23.30 -12.11 -5.49
C PHE A 465 -23.89 -12.70 -4.22
N PHE A 466 -23.12 -12.67 -3.12
CA PHE A 466 -23.57 -13.12 -1.82
C PHE A 466 -24.68 -12.23 -1.24
N GLY A 467 -24.45 -10.91 -1.18
CA GLY A 467 -25.44 -9.95 -0.67
C GLY A 467 -26.72 -9.96 -1.51
N ARG A 468 -26.60 -10.10 -2.84
CA ARG A 468 -27.75 -10.27 -3.73
C ARG A 468 -28.51 -11.55 -3.45
N ALA A 469 -27.84 -12.70 -3.43
CA ALA A 469 -28.51 -13.99 -3.28
C ALA A 469 -29.12 -14.14 -1.88
N VAL A 470 -28.34 -13.99 -0.82
CA VAL A 470 -28.81 -14.25 0.55
C VAL A 470 -29.80 -13.17 1.01
N PHE A 471 -29.42 -11.90 0.93
CA PHE A 471 -30.15 -10.81 1.59
C PHE A 471 -31.21 -10.18 0.69
N HIS A 472 -30.85 -9.85 -0.55
CA HIS A 472 -31.80 -9.20 -1.46
C HIS A 472 -32.88 -10.18 -1.99
N GLU A 473 -32.52 -11.43 -2.27
CA GLU A 473 -33.45 -12.39 -2.89
C GLU A 473 -34.07 -13.35 -1.88
N GLN A 474 -33.25 -14.10 -1.12
CA GLN A 474 -33.77 -15.19 -0.30
C GLN A 474 -34.39 -14.72 1.02
N LEU A 475 -33.77 -13.80 1.76
CA LEU A 475 -34.35 -13.26 3.01
C LEU A 475 -35.58 -12.36 2.82
N ARG A 476 -35.95 -12.05 1.57
CA ARG A 476 -37.26 -11.44 1.24
C ARG A 476 -38.38 -12.47 1.10
N GLN A 477 -38.04 -13.75 1.03
CA GLN A 477 -38.98 -14.86 0.86
C GLN A 477 -39.14 -15.68 2.14
N THR A 478 -38.14 -15.67 3.01
CA THR A 478 -38.14 -16.37 4.30
C THR A 478 -37.50 -15.51 5.39
N HIS A 479 -37.91 -15.70 6.64
CA HIS A 479 -37.24 -15.12 7.81
C HIS A 479 -36.15 -16.06 8.38
N SER A 480 -35.90 -17.21 7.75
CA SER A 480 -34.89 -18.18 8.16
C SER A 480 -33.54 -17.92 7.49
N PHE A 481 -32.52 -17.54 8.28
CA PHE A 481 -31.16 -17.36 7.77
C PHE A 481 -30.57 -18.64 7.15
N THR A 482 -30.81 -19.79 7.78
CA THR A 482 -30.31 -21.08 7.29
C THR A 482 -30.98 -21.51 5.99
N GLU A 483 -32.30 -21.30 5.87
CA GLU A 483 -33.02 -21.62 4.63
C GLU A 483 -32.60 -20.67 3.50
N ALA A 484 -32.49 -19.37 3.80
CA ALA A 484 -32.06 -18.38 2.82
C ALA A 484 -30.65 -18.67 2.30
N PHE A 485 -29.72 -19.00 3.19
CA PHE A 485 -28.36 -19.39 2.81
C PHE A 485 -28.36 -20.65 1.93
N ALA A 486 -29.08 -21.71 2.34
CA ALA A 486 -29.14 -22.96 1.58
C ALA A 486 -29.71 -22.76 0.17
N LYS A 487 -30.70 -21.88 -0.01
CA LYS A 487 -31.25 -21.51 -1.33
C LYS A 487 -30.33 -20.60 -2.14
N ALA A 488 -29.52 -19.77 -1.48
CA ALA A 488 -28.61 -18.84 -2.13
C ALA A 488 -27.38 -19.52 -2.72
N VAL A 489 -26.81 -20.53 -2.05
CA VAL A 489 -25.60 -21.25 -2.50
C VAL A 489 -25.66 -21.71 -3.96
N PRO A 490 -26.70 -22.43 -4.44
CA PRO A 490 -26.76 -22.85 -5.85
C PRO A 490 -26.88 -21.66 -6.82
N LEU A 491 -27.55 -20.57 -6.42
CA LEU A 491 -27.65 -19.35 -7.23
C LEU A 491 -26.30 -18.64 -7.36
N ILE A 492 -25.53 -18.57 -6.26
CA ILE A 492 -24.18 -18.01 -6.25
C ILE A 492 -23.30 -18.84 -7.17
N GLN A 493 -23.30 -20.17 -7.02
CA GLN A 493 -22.51 -21.06 -7.85
C GLN A 493 -22.80 -20.87 -9.33
N GLN A 494 -24.09 -20.82 -9.71
CA GLN A 494 -24.50 -20.59 -11.09
C GLN A 494 -23.93 -19.26 -11.62
N ARG A 495 -24.12 -18.17 -10.88
CA ARG A 495 -23.65 -16.83 -11.29
C ARG A 495 -22.13 -16.77 -11.42
N GLU A 496 -21.39 -17.42 -10.52
CA GLU A 496 -19.93 -17.45 -10.56
C GLU A 496 -19.39 -18.25 -11.75
N VAL A 497 -20.05 -19.37 -12.08
CA VAL A 497 -19.76 -20.13 -13.30
C VAL A 497 -20.03 -19.29 -14.55
N GLU A 498 -21.16 -18.58 -14.60
CA GLU A 498 -21.53 -17.68 -15.70
C GLU A 498 -20.57 -16.49 -15.82
N ALA A 499 -20.05 -15.98 -14.70
CA ALA A 499 -19.06 -14.91 -14.67
C ALA A 499 -17.64 -15.34 -15.08
N GLY A 500 -17.33 -16.65 -15.05
CA GLY A 500 -16.16 -17.22 -15.71
C GLY A 500 -14.78 -16.88 -15.12
N LYS A 501 -14.68 -16.53 -13.83
CA LYS A 501 -13.37 -16.22 -13.20
C LYS A 501 -12.58 -17.49 -12.90
N ALA A 502 -11.25 -17.39 -13.04
CA ALA A 502 -10.34 -18.53 -12.94
C ALA A 502 -10.21 -19.12 -11.51
N ASP A 503 -10.54 -18.34 -10.48
CA ASP A 503 -10.40 -18.74 -9.07
C ASP A 503 -11.46 -19.75 -8.60
N GLY A 504 -12.41 -20.13 -9.46
CA GLY A 504 -13.42 -21.14 -9.14
C GLY A 504 -14.54 -20.65 -8.21
N PHE A 505 -15.33 -21.60 -7.71
CA PHE A 505 -16.47 -21.32 -6.83
C PHE A 505 -16.00 -20.77 -5.48
N SER A 506 -16.60 -19.67 -5.03
CA SER A 506 -16.28 -19.03 -3.75
C SER A 506 -16.52 -19.94 -2.55
N ASN A 507 -17.39 -20.94 -2.69
CA ASN A 507 -17.73 -21.92 -1.66
C ASN A 507 -18.24 -21.24 -0.37
N PRO A 508 -19.36 -20.47 -0.42
CA PRO A 508 -19.92 -19.82 0.75
C PRO A 508 -20.14 -20.82 1.88
N GLN A 509 -19.81 -20.44 3.12
CA GLN A 509 -19.89 -21.34 4.27
C GLN A 509 -20.91 -20.82 5.30
N ILE A 510 -21.54 -21.75 6.02
CA ILE A 510 -22.41 -21.47 7.15
C ILE A 510 -22.05 -22.36 8.34
N ARG A 511 -21.97 -21.77 9.53
CA ARG A 511 -21.82 -22.48 10.80
C ARG A 511 -22.94 -22.05 11.73
N VAL A 512 -23.71 -23.02 12.24
CA VAL A 512 -24.81 -22.77 13.18
C VAL A 512 -24.46 -23.37 14.53
N GLY A 513 -24.40 -22.55 15.58
CA GLY A 513 -24.24 -23.01 16.95
C GLY A 513 -25.47 -23.75 17.48
N GLN A 514 -25.29 -24.68 18.41
CA GLN A 514 -26.37 -25.52 18.93
C GLN A 514 -27.43 -24.73 19.72
N GLN A 515 -27.02 -23.68 20.43
CA GLN A 515 -27.90 -22.86 21.28
C GLN A 515 -28.60 -21.74 20.51
N ILE A 516 -28.02 -21.23 19.41
CA ILE A 516 -28.66 -20.19 18.59
C ILE A 516 -29.78 -20.74 17.71
N ALA A 517 -29.70 -22.00 17.28
CA ALA A 517 -30.68 -22.62 16.40
C ALA A 517 -32.14 -22.51 16.91
N PRO A 518 -32.47 -22.93 18.15
CA PRO A 518 -33.84 -22.80 18.66
C PRO A 518 -34.29 -21.33 18.82
N VAL A 519 -33.38 -20.41 19.14
CA VAL A 519 -33.69 -18.97 19.25
C VAL A 519 -34.12 -18.42 17.88
N LEU A 520 -33.36 -18.73 16.83
CA LEU A 520 -33.69 -18.29 15.47
C LEU A 520 -34.97 -18.92 14.93
N GLN A 521 -35.24 -20.19 15.28
CA GLN A 521 -36.49 -20.84 14.91
C GLN A 521 -37.70 -20.18 15.57
N ALA A 522 -37.60 -19.81 16.86
CA ALA A 522 -38.65 -19.09 17.56
C ALA A 522 -38.85 -17.67 16.98
N LEU A 523 -37.76 -16.97 16.66
CA LEU A 523 -37.81 -15.67 15.99
C LEU A 523 -38.52 -15.76 14.63
N GLU A 524 -38.19 -16.76 13.81
CA GLU A 524 -38.83 -17.00 12.52
C GLU A 524 -40.34 -17.18 12.68
N GLN A 525 -40.79 -18.02 13.62
CA GLN A 525 -42.21 -18.26 13.89
C GLN A 525 -42.95 -16.99 14.31
N ARG A 526 -42.32 -16.15 15.16
CA ARG A 526 -42.87 -14.86 15.57
C ARG A 526 -43.07 -13.95 14.36
N LEU A 527 -42.03 -13.75 13.56
CA LEU A 527 -42.05 -12.86 12.40
C LEU A 527 -43.05 -13.33 11.32
N GLN A 528 -43.25 -14.64 11.17
CA GLN A 528 -44.29 -15.18 10.27
C GLN A 528 -45.71 -14.90 10.76
N THR A 529 -45.92 -14.90 12.08
CA THR A 529 -47.25 -14.68 12.68
C THR A 529 -47.66 -13.21 12.66
N GLU A 530 -46.70 -12.29 12.73
CA GLU A 530 -46.94 -10.84 12.70
C GLU A 530 -47.09 -10.27 11.27
N ALA A 531 -46.52 -10.93 10.26
CA ALA A 531 -46.55 -10.52 8.85
C ALA A 531 -47.95 -10.33 8.20
N PRO A 532 -49.06 -11.00 8.59
CA PRO A 532 -50.34 -10.84 7.91
C PRO A 532 -51.05 -9.49 8.16
N ASN A 533 -50.69 -8.73 9.20
CA ASN A 533 -51.44 -7.53 9.61
C ASN A 533 -50.91 -6.20 9.05
N ALA A 534 -49.73 -6.19 8.43
CA ALA A 534 -49.15 -4.96 7.86
C ALA A 534 -49.67 -4.62 6.44
N SER A 535 -50.33 -5.57 5.75
CA SER A 535 -50.81 -5.36 4.37
C SER A 535 -52.17 -4.65 4.28
N SER A 536 -52.83 -4.31 5.39
CA SER A 536 -54.15 -3.64 5.39
C SER A 536 -54.11 -2.13 5.65
N ALA A 537 -52.92 -1.52 5.73
CA ALA A 537 -52.77 -0.09 6.01
C ALA A 537 -51.83 0.59 4.99
N ALA A 538 -52.21 0.58 3.72
CA ALA A 538 -51.61 1.47 2.72
C ALA A 538 -52.42 2.79 2.69
N PRO A 539 -51.81 3.96 2.98
CA PRO A 539 -52.42 5.25 2.64
C PRO A 539 -52.35 5.45 1.12
N ALA A 540 -53.41 6.00 0.54
CA ALA A 540 -53.49 6.34 -0.88
C ALA A 540 -52.36 7.29 -1.33
N PRO A 541 -51.91 7.21 -2.61
CA PRO A 541 -50.78 8.01 -3.09
C PRO A 541 -51.15 9.51 -3.15
N ALA A 542 -50.36 10.33 -2.46
CA ALA A 542 -50.40 11.78 -2.59
C ALA A 542 -49.72 12.20 -3.90
N ALA A 543 -50.35 13.15 -4.59
CA ALA A 543 -49.99 13.65 -5.91
C ALA A 543 -48.59 14.29 -5.98
N GLU A 544 -47.96 14.11 -7.14
CA GLU A 544 -46.72 14.77 -7.60
C GLU A 544 -46.66 16.27 -7.29
N ALA A 545 -45.56 16.69 -6.66
CA ALA A 545 -45.10 18.07 -6.65
C ALA A 545 -43.96 18.23 -7.68
N PRO A 546 -43.95 19.32 -8.49
CA PRO A 546 -43.03 19.44 -9.62
C PRO A 546 -41.61 19.85 -9.22
N SER A 547 -40.63 19.33 -9.97
CA SER A 547 -39.19 19.59 -9.85
C SER A 547 -38.82 21.07 -10.05
N PRO A 548 -37.79 21.59 -9.36
CA PRO A 548 -37.32 22.96 -9.55
C PRO A 548 -36.42 23.10 -10.78
N VAL A 549 -36.69 24.16 -11.56
CA VAL A 549 -35.93 24.63 -12.73
C VAL A 549 -34.69 25.43 -12.27
N PRO A 550 -33.53 25.36 -12.95
CA PRO A 550 -32.33 26.11 -12.54
C PRO A 550 -32.44 27.61 -12.85
N ALA A 551 -31.97 28.43 -11.93
CA ALA A 551 -31.96 29.89 -12.03
C ALA A 551 -30.89 30.41 -13.01
N THR A 552 -31.34 30.99 -14.13
CA THR A 552 -30.53 31.87 -14.99
C THR A 552 -30.36 33.24 -14.33
N ALA A 553 -29.11 33.68 -14.22
CA ALA A 553 -28.73 35.04 -13.84
C ALA A 553 -29.20 36.06 -14.88
N ALA A 554 -29.95 37.07 -14.43
CA ALA A 554 -30.27 38.25 -15.22
C ALA A 554 -29.76 39.49 -14.48
N ALA A 555 -28.91 40.24 -15.17
CA ALA A 555 -28.36 41.51 -14.77
C ALA A 555 -29.46 42.58 -14.65
N THR A 556 -29.35 43.43 -13.63
CA THR A 556 -30.07 44.70 -13.56
C THR A 556 -29.07 45.83 -13.35
N ASP A 557 -28.89 46.59 -14.43
CA ASP A 557 -28.36 47.94 -14.42
C ASP A 557 -29.16 48.82 -13.45
N THR A 558 -28.46 49.53 -12.56
CA THR A 558 -28.99 50.79 -12.00
C THR A 558 -27.88 51.83 -11.97
N ALA A 559 -28.16 52.92 -12.67
CA ALA A 559 -27.29 54.06 -12.88
C ALA A 559 -27.24 54.99 -11.66
N THR A 560 -26.02 55.35 -11.28
CA THR A 560 -25.47 56.70 -11.06
C THR A 560 -26.19 57.70 -10.12
N ALA A 561 -25.53 58.08 -9.02
CA ALA A 561 -24.98 59.43 -8.70
C ALA A 561 -24.84 59.67 -7.17
N PRO A 562 -24.10 60.69 -6.67
CA PRO A 562 -22.64 60.76 -6.58
C PRO A 562 -22.11 61.03 -5.15
N SER A 563 -20.78 60.90 -4.98
CA SER A 563 -20.00 61.11 -3.74
C SER A 563 -20.10 62.50 -3.09
N PRO A 564 -19.60 62.65 -1.85
CA PRO A 564 -18.32 63.36 -1.72
C PRO A 564 -17.30 62.72 -0.73
N ARG A 565 -16.04 63.01 -1.06
CA ARG A 565 -14.74 62.80 -0.38
C ARG A 565 -14.58 63.66 0.90
N PRO A 566 -13.48 63.56 1.68
CA PRO A 566 -12.14 62.98 1.42
C PRO A 566 -11.81 61.67 2.12
#